data_AF-A0A351FMA8-F1
#
_entry.id   AF-A0A351FMA8-F1
#
_cell.length_a   1.000
_cell.length_b   1.000
_cell.length_c   1.000
_cell.angle_alpha   90.00
_cell.angle_beta   90.00
_cell.angle_gamma   90.00
#
_symmetry.space_group_name_H-M   'P 1'
#
loop_
_entity.id
_entity.type
_entity.pdbx_description
1 polymer ?
#
loop_
_entity_poly.entity_id
_entity_poly.type
_entity_poly.pdbx_seq_one_letter_code
_entity_poly.pdbx_strand_id
1 'polypeptide(L)'
;NDWGRVVIGQTSHPGYRAQVGSTVAEMARTNQEDVWETFFQLVRAGAFALPESMTDANKIMAMQQPFISFCTDVGPAGGSRSASHPRAFGSFPRLLARYVRDLGAISLEQAVSQASAAACNDIMAYDRGRIAEGLAADLIVFDYQQLTDQATFANPHRPAVGMKHVLVNGVTVLTDGKFTGRRPGRVLRGPGYDPQRAPHLRKSAKRDTRMRSFDTMISDLMRKHRTPGLALAVTDQGRLVYHQGYGIADFATDEPVRSQSLFRIASISKPITAVAILQLVEQGKLDLDDKVFEVLDYEAQIEASESFDERQRDITIRHLLQHRGGWDRNASFDAMFQSVRFARQFDVPAPADRATIIRAMLGVKLDFDPGEKYAYSNYGYCLLGRVIEVVSKQPYEPYVRQHVLAPLGIRTMRLGRTLRDQRQPAEVCYYHPGVVPSVFASNLGSSVPSPYGGWFLEAMDAHGAWIASAVDLARFASAFDNPDACPILSRESIEFMYARPEEASGKRPKPQGGDWYYSLGWSNRVVGPDRMNRWHTGSLPGTATILIRRHDGRNFVALLNARVSPSEDSLRSDVDQLLHRAANAVQDWPTHNLFDELAEPKSAAAADPADAPVVAP
;
A
#
# COMPACT_ATOMS: atom_id res chain seq x y z
N ASN A 1 -12.40 45.96 -30.52
CA ASN A 1 -11.86 46.21 -31.88
C ASN A 1 -10.47 46.85 -31.85
N ASP A 2 -9.70 46.71 -30.76
CA ASP A 2 -8.37 47.32 -30.64
C ASP A 2 -7.29 46.33 -31.12
N TRP A 3 -6.91 46.45 -32.39
CA TRP A 3 -5.87 45.62 -33.01
C TRP A 3 -4.46 45.90 -32.48
N GLY A 4 -4.27 47.00 -31.74
CA GLY A 4 -3.04 47.32 -31.02
C GLY A 4 -2.81 46.43 -29.81
N ARG A 5 -3.81 45.62 -29.41
CA ARG A 5 -3.70 44.68 -28.28
C ARG A 5 -3.49 43.23 -28.71
N VAL A 6 -3.43 42.95 -30.01
CA VAL A 6 -3.29 41.57 -30.51
C VAL A 6 -1.87 41.36 -30.99
N VAL A 7 -1.01 40.81 -30.12
CA VAL A 7 0.40 40.53 -30.46
C VAL A 7 0.52 39.18 -31.16
N ILE A 8 1.34 39.09 -32.20
CA ILE A 8 1.60 37.82 -32.89
C ILE A 8 2.89 37.20 -32.36
N GLY A 9 2.77 36.08 -31.66
CA GLY A 9 3.90 35.34 -31.09
C GLY A 9 4.54 34.33 -32.04
N GLN A 10 3.82 33.93 -33.11
CA GLN A 10 4.36 33.06 -34.16
C GLN A 10 3.48 33.16 -35.42
N THR A 11 4.06 33.01 -36.61
CA THR A 11 3.32 32.85 -37.86
C THR A 11 4.12 32.04 -38.87
N SER A 12 3.43 31.28 -39.71
CA SER A 12 4.04 30.61 -40.87
C SER A 12 4.03 31.47 -42.13
N HIS A 13 3.36 32.64 -42.10
CA HIS A 13 3.28 33.54 -43.23
C HIS A 13 4.66 34.17 -43.50
N PRO A 14 5.26 33.94 -44.69
CA PRO A 14 6.61 34.42 -44.97
C PRO A 14 6.70 35.96 -44.90
N GLY A 15 5.64 36.67 -45.30
CA GLY A 15 5.59 38.14 -45.27
C GLY A 15 5.54 38.76 -43.87
N TYR A 16 5.10 38.02 -42.84
CA TYR A 16 4.95 38.56 -41.47
C TYR A 16 5.95 37.96 -40.47
N ARG A 17 6.76 36.99 -40.88
CA ARG A 17 7.64 36.23 -39.97
C ARG A 17 8.68 37.10 -39.26
N ALA A 18 9.21 38.11 -39.95
CA ALA A 18 10.18 39.06 -39.37
C ALA A 18 9.56 40.02 -38.34
N GLN A 19 8.23 40.10 -38.30
CA GLN A 19 7.47 41.03 -37.46
C GLN A 19 6.87 40.33 -36.23
N VAL A 20 7.20 39.05 -35.99
CA VAL A 20 6.78 38.32 -34.78
C VAL A 20 7.20 39.10 -33.52
N GLY A 21 6.25 39.31 -32.62
CA GLY A 21 6.37 40.18 -31.45
C GLY A 21 5.66 41.52 -31.59
N SER A 22 5.26 41.92 -32.80
CA SER A 22 4.44 43.10 -33.07
C SER A 22 2.95 42.80 -33.00
N THR A 23 2.16 43.86 -32.86
CA THR A 23 0.69 43.82 -32.89
C THR A 23 0.16 43.70 -34.31
N VAL A 24 -1.07 43.19 -34.49
CA VAL A 24 -1.73 43.14 -35.80
C VAL A 24 -1.86 44.54 -36.41
N ALA A 25 -2.12 45.57 -35.60
CA ALA A 25 -2.13 46.96 -36.06
C ALA A 25 -0.76 47.45 -36.54
N GLU A 26 0.32 47.10 -35.84
CA GLU A 26 1.69 47.45 -36.25
C GLU A 26 2.09 46.70 -37.52
N MET A 27 1.73 45.43 -37.65
CA MET A 27 1.96 44.66 -38.87
C MET A 27 1.22 45.27 -40.06
N ALA A 28 -0.08 45.56 -39.91
CA ALA A 28 -0.87 46.18 -40.97
C ALA A 28 -0.29 47.55 -41.38
N ARG A 29 0.11 48.37 -40.41
CA ARG A 29 0.74 49.68 -40.67
C ARG A 29 2.10 49.54 -41.36
N THR A 30 2.92 48.59 -40.93
CA THR A 30 4.26 48.34 -41.50
C THR A 30 4.17 47.87 -42.95
N ASN A 31 3.18 47.03 -43.25
CA ASN A 31 2.98 46.46 -44.58
C ASN A 31 2.05 47.31 -45.46
N GLN A 32 1.50 48.42 -44.94
CA GLN A 32 0.51 49.28 -45.62
C GLN A 32 -0.74 48.52 -46.09
N GLU A 33 -1.21 47.59 -45.26
CA GLU A 33 -2.35 46.73 -45.53
C GLU A 33 -3.58 47.14 -44.70
N ASP A 34 -4.76 46.74 -45.14
CA ASP A 34 -5.94 46.79 -44.29
C ASP A 34 -5.79 45.80 -43.13
N VAL A 35 -6.16 46.23 -41.92
CA VAL A 35 -5.95 45.44 -40.70
C VAL A 35 -6.76 44.14 -40.70
N TRP A 36 -7.92 44.09 -41.36
CA TRP A 36 -8.68 42.86 -41.53
C TRP A 36 -8.03 41.93 -42.53
N GLU A 37 -7.43 42.46 -43.60
CA GLU A 37 -6.67 41.64 -44.54
C GLU A 37 -5.45 41.01 -43.83
N THR A 38 -4.65 41.82 -43.12
CA THR A 38 -3.53 41.31 -42.30
C THR A 38 -4.03 40.25 -41.30
N PHE A 39 -5.15 40.49 -40.62
CA PHE A 39 -5.75 39.50 -39.72
C PHE A 39 -6.12 38.20 -40.44
N PHE A 40 -6.86 38.25 -41.56
CA PHE A 40 -7.27 37.05 -42.29
C PHE A 40 -6.08 36.31 -42.90
N GLN A 41 -5.03 37.01 -43.32
CA GLN A 41 -3.78 36.38 -43.78
C GLN A 41 -3.06 35.67 -42.63
N LEU A 42 -2.98 36.29 -41.46
CA LEU A 42 -2.42 35.67 -40.26
C LEU A 42 -3.23 34.45 -39.80
N VAL A 43 -4.57 34.52 -39.84
CA VAL A 43 -5.46 33.39 -39.52
C VAL A 43 -5.25 32.25 -40.52
N ARG A 44 -5.22 32.54 -41.82
CA ARG A 44 -4.94 31.56 -42.89
C ARG A 44 -3.58 30.89 -42.72
N ALA A 45 -2.58 31.63 -42.24
CA ALA A 45 -1.25 31.13 -41.96
C ALA A 45 -1.10 30.41 -40.60
N GLY A 46 -2.20 30.23 -39.84
CA GLY A 46 -2.18 29.58 -38.53
C GLY A 46 -1.31 30.32 -37.51
N ALA A 47 -1.35 31.66 -37.53
CA ALA A 47 -0.60 32.48 -36.58
C ALA A 47 -1.05 32.24 -35.13
N PHE A 48 -0.08 32.24 -34.22
CA PHE A 48 -0.32 32.21 -32.79
C PHE A 48 -0.42 33.66 -32.28
N ALA A 49 -1.63 34.06 -31.91
CA ALA A 49 -1.94 35.40 -31.43
C ALA A 49 -2.10 35.43 -29.90
N LEU A 50 -1.76 36.57 -29.32
CA LEU A 50 -1.72 36.83 -27.89
C LEU A 50 -2.45 38.15 -27.63
N PRO A 51 -3.78 38.10 -27.45
CA PRO A 51 -4.56 39.29 -27.14
C PRO A 51 -4.30 39.73 -25.69
N GLU A 52 -4.07 41.03 -25.49
CA GLU A 52 -4.06 41.64 -24.17
C GLU A 52 -5.51 41.73 -23.64
N SER A 53 -5.89 40.74 -22.84
CA SER A 53 -7.23 40.61 -22.28
C SER A 53 -7.42 41.32 -20.94
N MET A 54 -6.35 41.76 -20.28
CA MET A 54 -6.38 42.37 -18.95
C MET A 54 -5.42 43.55 -18.84
N THR A 55 -5.93 44.68 -18.36
CA THR A 55 -5.11 45.85 -17.98
C THR A 55 -4.35 45.59 -16.68
N ASP A 56 -3.36 46.43 -16.35
CA ASP A 56 -2.71 46.35 -15.03
C ASP A 56 -3.69 46.60 -13.88
N ALA A 57 -4.68 47.47 -14.04
CA ALA A 57 -5.73 47.65 -13.04
C ALA A 57 -6.54 46.35 -12.81
N ASN A 58 -6.86 45.60 -13.88
CA ASN A 58 -7.55 44.31 -13.74
C ASN A 58 -6.67 43.27 -13.04
N LYS A 59 -5.37 43.23 -13.38
CA LYS A 59 -4.41 42.31 -12.76
C LYS A 59 -4.24 42.62 -11.28
N ILE A 60 -4.05 43.89 -10.92
CA ILE A 60 -3.92 44.34 -9.52
C ILE A 60 -5.16 43.98 -8.73
N MET A 61 -6.35 44.28 -9.28
CA MET A 61 -7.61 43.93 -8.64
C MET A 61 -7.73 42.41 -8.39
N ALA A 62 -7.31 41.58 -9.34
CA ALA A 62 -7.30 40.12 -9.17
C ALA A 62 -6.26 39.67 -8.13
N MET A 63 -5.02 40.20 -8.19
CA MET A 63 -3.93 39.86 -7.26
C MET A 63 -4.31 40.16 -5.79
N GLN A 64 -5.08 41.22 -5.56
CA GLN A 64 -5.55 41.62 -4.24
C GLN A 64 -6.64 40.69 -3.67
N GLN A 65 -7.21 39.78 -4.46
CA GLN A 65 -8.23 38.87 -3.97
C GLN A 65 -7.63 37.71 -3.16
N PRO A 66 -8.23 37.33 -2.03
CA PRO A 66 -7.70 36.33 -1.12
C PRO A 66 -7.74 34.89 -1.68
N PHE A 67 -8.56 34.64 -2.70
CA PHE A 67 -8.75 33.32 -3.31
C PHE A 67 -7.89 33.09 -4.56
N ILE A 68 -7.07 34.07 -4.97
CA ILE A 68 -6.23 33.95 -6.16
C ILE A 68 -4.89 33.29 -5.80
N SER A 69 -4.52 32.28 -6.59
CA SER A 69 -3.19 31.68 -6.59
C SER A 69 -2.51 31.86 -7.96
N PHE A 70 -1.18 31.77 -7.99
CA PHE A 70 -0.42 31.94 -9.22
C PHE A 70 0.13 30.61 -9.72
N CYS A 71 -0.05 30.34 -11.01
CA CYS A 71 0.60 29.24 -11.70
C CYS A 71 1.24 29.74 -13.01
N THR A 72 2.05 28.89 -13.63
CA THR A 72 2.49 29.08 -15.02
C THR A 72 2.00 27.89 -15.83
N ASP A 73 1.26 28.16 -16.90
CA ASP A 73 0.66 27.17 -17.80
C ASP A 73 1.59 26.78 -18.95
N VAL A 74 2.91 26.93 -18.75
CA VAL A 74 3.91 26.70 -19.79
C VAL A 74 4.51 25.30 -19.73
N GLY A 75 4.70 24.68 -20.90
CA GLY A 75 5.30 23.35 -21.01
C GLY A 75 6.81 23.33 -20.67
N PRO A 76 7.41 22.14 -20.49
CA PRO A 76 8.84 22.00 -20.22
C PRO A 76 9.70 22.63 -21.32
N ALA A 77 10.79 23.30 -20.93
CA ALA A 77 11.75 23.87 -21.88
C ALA A 77 12.31 22.76 -22.79
N GLY A 78 12.11 22.91 -24.11
CA GLY A 78 12.64 21.98 -25.13
C GLY A 78 11.60 21.12 -25.88
N GLY A 79 10.29 21.27 -25.64
CA GLY A 79 9.26 20.54 -26.39
C GLY A 79 7.98 21.34 -26.65
N SER A 80 7.68 21.60 -27.93
CA SER A 80 6.44 22.19 -28.49
C SER A 80 6.24 23.72 -28.45
N ARG A 81 5.16 24.20 -29.11
CA ARG A 81 4.78 25.59 -29.43
C ARG A 81 4.78 26.56 -28.24
N SER A 82 4.70 26.06 -27.00
CA SER A 82 4.69 26.86 -25.76
C SER A 82 6.07 27.45 -25.39
N ALA A 83 7.14 27.00 -26.05
CA ALA A 83 8.49 27.49 -25.83
C ALA A 83 8.69 28.96 -26.30
N SER A 84 7.85 29.49 -27.20
CA SER A 84 8.01 30.85 -27.77
C SER A 84 7.41 32.00 -26.94
N HIS A 85 6.99 31.76 -25.69
CA HIS A 85 6.30 32.76 -24.87
C HIS A 85 7.11 33.24 -23.65
N PRO A 86 7.19 34.55 -23.35
CA PRO A 86 8.02 35.09 -22.26
C PRO A 86 7.61 34.62 -20.85
N ARG A 87 6.36 34.19 -20.69
CA ARG A 87 5.81 33.62 -19.43
C ARG A 87 6.67 32.51 -18.80
N ALA A 88 7.42 31.74 -19.59
CA ALA A 88 8.30 30.69 -19.05
C ALA A 88 9.44 31.22 -18.19
N PHE A 89 9.97 32.39 -18.53
CA PHE A 89 11.13 32.98 -17.87
C PHE A 89 10.82 34.25 -17.10
N GLY A 90 9.67 34.89 -17.40
CA GLY A 90 9.33 36.22 -16.89
C GLY A 90 8.18 36.30 -15.89
N SER A 91 7.27 35.32 -15.79
CA SER A 91 6.02 35.50 -15.01
C SER A 91 6.23 35.80 -13.53
N PHE A 92 6.94 34.92 -12.81
CA PHE A 92 7.18 35.11 -11.38
C PHE A 92 8.16 36.27 -11.08
N PRO A 93 9.26 36.46 -11.84
CA PRO A 93 10.09 37.66 -11.70
C PRO A 93 9.31 38.96 -11.93
N ARG A 94 8.40 39.01 -12.92
CA ARG A 94 7.54 40.17 -13.19
C ARG A 94 6.52 40.41 -12.08
N LEU A 95 5.91 39.35 -11.54
CA LEU A 95 5.02 39.44 -10.37
C LEU A 95 5.73 40.17 -9.23
N LEU A 96 6.94 39.71 -8.88
CA LEU A 96 7.71 40.24 -7.76
C LEU A 96 8.33 41.62 -8.04
N ALA A 97 8.87 41.85 -9.24
CA ALA A 97 9.51 43.12 -9.60
C ALA A 97 8.48 44.23 -9.86
N ARG A 98 7.56 44.01 -10.80
CA ARG A 98 6.62 45.05 -11.23
C ARG A 98 5.49 45.22 -10.23
N TYR A 99 4.77 44.14 -9.89
CA TYR A 99 3.51 44.27 -9.16
C TYR A 99 3.72 44.37 -7.66
N VAL A 100 4.69 43.66 -7.09
CA VAL A 100 5.01 43.77 -5.65
C VAL A 100 5.91 44.98 -5.39
N ARG A 101 7.10 45.03 -5.98
CA ARG A 101 8.10 46.07 -5.64
C ARG A 101 7.77 47.44 -6.21
N ASP A 102 7.57 47.54 -7.53
CA ASP A 102 7.50 48.85 -8.20
C ASP A 102 6.11 49.51 -8.05
N LEU A 103 5.04 48.72 -8.10
CA LEU A 103 3.65 49.21 -8.04
C LEU A 103 2.99 49.05 -6.66
N GLY A 104 3.56 48.25 -5.75
CA GLY A 104 2.99 48.05 -4.41
C GLY A 104 1.57 47.43 -4.42
N ALA A 105 1.24 46.63 -5.44
CA ALA A 105 -0.11 46.10 -5.64
C ALA A 105 -0.56 45.14 -4.53
N ILE A 106 0.38 44.31 -4.05
CA ILE A 106 0.24 43.38 -2.93
C ILE A 106 1.60 43.29 -2.21
N SER A 107 1.60 42.82 -0.97
CA SER A 107 2.86 42.62 -0.22
C SER A 107 3.68 41.46 -0.78
N LEU A 108 4.97 41.43 -0.46
CA LEU A 108 5.86 40.33 -0.85
C LEU A 108 5.41 39.01 -0.24
N GLU A 109 5.00 39.02 1.02
CA GLU A 109 4.51 37.87 1.76
C GLU A 109 3.24 37.31 1.12
N GLN A 110 2.30 38.19 0.73
CA GLN A 110 1.08 37.79 0.04
C GLN A 110 1.40 37.15 -1.32
N ALA A 111 2.27 37.79 -2.11
CA ALA A 111 2.67 37.25 -3.42
C ALA A 111 3.34 35.88 -3.28
N VAL A 112 4.23 35.70 -2.31
CA VAL A 112 4.89 34.41 -2.02
C VAL A 112 3.86 33.37 -1.58
N SER A 113 2.93 33.71 -0.68
CA SER A 113 1.89 32.79 -0.21
C SER A 113 0.98 32.32 -1.36
N GLN A 114 0.52 33.25 -2.20
CA GLN A 114 -0.35 32.96 -3.36
C GLN A 114 0.38 32.16 -4.45
N ALA A 115 1.70 32.37 -4.61
CA ALA A 115 2.54 31.66 -5.58
C ALA A 115 3.03 30.29 -5.10
N SER A 116 2.92 29.99 -3.81
CA SER A 116 3.45 28.76 -3.22
C SER A 116 2.37 28.02 -2.44
N ALA A 117 2.18 28.32 -1.15
CA ALA A 117 1.26 27.61 -0.27
C ALA A 117 -0.17 27.52 -0.80
N ALA A 118 -0.74 28.63 -1.29
CA ALA A 118 -2.11 28.63 -1.81
C ALA A 118 -2.25 27.77 -3.06
N ALA A 119 -1.35 27.94 -4.05
CA ALA A 119 -1.34 27.14 -5.27
C ALA A 119 -1.18 25.63 -4.99
N CYS A 120 -0.34 25.29 -4.02
CA CYS A 120 -0.13 23.90 -3.60
C CYS A 120 -1.38 23.33 -2.92
N ASN A 121 -2.07 24.12 -2.10
CA ASN A 121 -3.32 23.73 -1.47
C ASN A 121 -4.44 23.47 -2.51
N ASP A 122 -4.54 24.31 -3.54
CA ASP A 122 -5.56 24.19 -4.60
C ASP A 122 -5.47 22.87 -5.37
N ILE A 123 -4.25 22.35 -5.54
CA ILE A 123 -4.00 21.05 -6.19
C ILE A 123 -3.82 19.90 -5.19
N MET A 124 -4.10 20.14 -3.91
CA MET A 124 -3.97 19.19 -2.80
C MET A 124 -2.55 18.64 -2.60
N ALA A 125 -1.53 19.42 -2.95
CA ALA A 125 -0.12 19.13 -2.73
C ALA A 125 0.35 19.75 -1.41
N TYR A 126 -0.12 19.23 -0.28
CA TYR A 126 0.15 19.81 1.05
C TYR A 126 1.60 19.61 1.56
N ASP A 127 2.42 18.84 0.85
CA ASP A 127 3.81 18.53 1.19
C ASP A 127 4.82 19.61 0.77
N ARG A 128 4.33 20.75 0.27
CA ARG A 128 5.14 21.79 -0.35
C ARG A 128 4.46 23.15 -0.29
N GLY A 129 5.17 24.18 -0.76
CA GLY A 129 4.68 25.55 -0.82
C GLY A 129 4.91 26.36 0.46
N ARG A 130 5.61 25.81 1.46
CA ARG A 130 6.02 26.52 2.69
C ARG A 130 7.44 26.12 3.08
N ILE A 131 8.17 27.01 3.73
CA ILE A 131 9.46 26.69 4.34
C ILE A 131 9.18 26.14 5.74
N ALA A 132 9.22 24.83 5.87
CA ALA A 132 9.08 24.13 7.14
C ALA A 132 9.82 22.80 7.06
N GLU A 133 10.28 22.32 8.22
CA GLU A 133 10.85 20.99 8.33
C GLU A 133 9.83 19.93 7.87
N GLY A 134 10.29 18.94 7.11
CA GLY A 134 9.45 17.85 6.59
C GLY A 134 8.71 18.15 5.28
N LEU A 135 8.76 19.38 4.76
CA LEU A 135 8.23 19.71 3.44
C LEU A 135 9.31 19.56 2.35
N ALA A 136 8.88 19.45 1.10
CA ALA A 136 9.77 19.49 -0.05
C ALA A 136 10.57 20.81 -0.03
N ALA A 137 11.90 20.71 -0.03
CA ALA A 137 12.81 21.86 -0.03
C ALA A 137 12.87 22.53 -1.43
N ASP A 138 11.73 23.05 -1.85
CA ASP A 138 11.56 23.90 -3.02
C ASP A 138 11.83 25.36 -2.58
N LEU A 139 13.09 25.79 -2.70
CA LEU A 139 13.57 27.08 -2.19
C LEU A 139 14.08 27.97 -3.31
N ILE A 140 13.78 29.27 -3.23
CA ILE A 140 14.25 30.28 -4.18
C ILE A 140 14.91 31.39 -3.39
N VAL A 141 16.16 31.71 -3.74
CA VAL A 141 16.94 32.83 -3.22
C VAL A 141 17.15 33.82 -4.35
N PHE A 142 16.73 35.05 -4.16
CA PHE A 142 16.83 36.10 -5.15
C PHE A 142 17.13 37.45 -4.50
N ASP A 143 17.75 38.33 -5.28
CA ASP A 143 18.00 39.72 -4.92
C ASP A 143 16.75 40.54 -5.26
N TYR A 144 16.00 40.93 -4.23
CA TYR A 144 14.74 41.65 -4.41
C TYR A 144 14.91 43.01 -5.10
N GLN A 145 16.04 43.70 -4.91
CA GLN A 145 16.28 45.00 -5.53
C GLN A 145 16.66 44.88 -7.00
N GLN A 146 17.41 43.84 -7.35
CA GLN A 146 17.88 43.62 -8.73
C GLN A 146 16.95 42.74 -9.56
N LEU A 147 15.94 42.10 -8.95
CA LEU A 147 15.04 41.19 -9.65
C LEU A 147 14.31 41.91 -10.79
N THR A 148 14.46 41.41 -12.01
CA THR A 148 13.78 41.96 -13.20
C THR A 148 13.59 40.86 -14.25
N ASP A 149 12.39 40.76 -14.83
CA ASP A 149 12.16 39.89 -15.97
C ASP A 149 12.75 40.50 -17.27
N GLN A 150 13.42 39.68 -18.07
CA GLN A 150 13.99 40.12 -19.36
C GLN A 150 13.32 39.50 -20.57
N ALA A 151 12.42 38.54 -20.34
CA ALA A 151 11.76 37.81 -21.40
C ALA A 151 10.73 38.71 -22.09
N THR A 152 10.83 38.81 -23.41
CA THR A 152 9.87 39.53 -24.25
C THR A 152 9.28 38.60 -25.31
N PHE A 153 8.24 39.02 -26.01
CA PHE A 153 7.69 38.22 -27.13
C PHE A 153 8.72 38.00 -28.25
N ALA A 154 9.62 38.97 -28.47
CA ALA A 154 10.73 38.83 -29.41
C ALA A 154 11.87 37.93 -28.86
N ASN A 155 12.05 37.89 -27.54
CA ASN A 155 13.12 37.14 -26.87
C ASN A 155 12.57 36.37 -25.65
N PRO A 156 11.79 35.29 -25.86
CA PRO A 156 11.00 34.65 -24.80
C PRO A 156 11.83 33.83 -23.80
N HIS A 157 13.07 33.50 -24.15
CA HIS A 157 13.95 32.64 -23.36
C HIS A 157 14.96 33.39 -22.49
N ARG A 158 14.92 34.72 -22.47
CA ARG A 158 15.88 35.50 -21.67
C ARG A 158 15.64 35.25 -20.18
N PRO A 159 16.65 34.75 -19.44
CA PRO A 159 16.54 34.57 -18.00
C PRO A 159 16.31 35.92 -17.29
N ALA A 160 15.61 35.88 -16.16
CA ALA A 160 15.51 37.03 -15.29
C ALA A 160 16.86 37.34 -14.63
N VAL A 161 17.08 38.62 -14.33
CA VAL A 161 18.19 39.08 -13.49
C VAL A 161 17.74 39.03 -12.04
N GLY A 162 18.66 38.75 -11.11
CA GLY A 162 18.41 38.78 -9.66
C GLY A 162 18.09 37.42 -9.04
N MET A 163 17.78 36.38 -9.81
CA MET A 163 17.66 35.01 -9.28
C MET A 163 19.06 34.45 -8.94
N LYS A 164 19.32 34.13 -7.67
CA LYS A 164 20.64 33.72 -7.17
C LYS A 164 20.75 32.21 -7.04
N HIS A 165 19.88 31.60 -6.24
CA HIS A 165 19.85 30.15 -6.04
C HIS A 165 18.44 29.60 -6.14
N VAL A 166 18.32 28.40 -6.69
CA VAL A 166 17.05 27.66 -6.72
C VAL A 166 17.34 26.23 -6.32
N LEU A 167 16.57 25.72 -5.37
CA LEU A 167 16.54 24.34 -4.97
C LEU A 167 15.17 23.78 -5.30
N VAL A 168 15.15 22.57 -5.85
CA VAL A 168 13.92 21.81 -6.08
C VAL A 168 14.10 20.46 -5.41
N ASN A 169 13.19 20.10 -4.51
CA ASN A 169 13.31 18.95 -3.63
C ASN A 169 14.69 18.85 -2.93
N GLY A 170 15.25 19.99 -2.50
CA GLY A 170 16.53 20.07 -1.80
C GLY A 170 17.78 19.99 -2.70
N VAL A 171 17.63 19.87 -4.02
CA VAL A 171 18.74 19.82 -4.96
C VAL A 171 18.89 21.16 -5.68
N THR A 172 20.09 21.75 -5.65
CA THR A 172 20.34 23.06 -6.29
C THR A 172 20.33 22.96 -7.81
N VAL A 173 19.37 23.63 -8.45
CA VAL A 173 19.19 23.70 -9.92
C VAL A 173 19.72 25.00 -10.53
N LEU A 174 19.88 26.05 -9.71
CA LEU A 174 20.50 27.33 -10.07
C LEU A 174 21.47 27.73 -8.95
N THR A 175 22.70 28.10 -9.32
CA THR A 175 23.73 28.60 -8.40
C THR A 175 24.36 29.87 -8.99
N ASP A 176 24.39 30.95 -8.22
CA ASP A 176 24.93 32.26 -8.62
C ASP A 176 24.36 32.75 -9.96
N GLY A 177 23.05 32.55 -10.17
CA GLY A 177 22.35 32.90 -11.41
C GLY A 177 22.67 32.02 -12.60
N LYS A 178 23.44 30.94 -12.43
CA LYS A 178 23.79 29.98 -13.48
C LYS A 178 23.09 28.64 -13.26
N PHE A 179 22.54 28.06 -14.33
CA PHE A 179 21.93 26.73 -14.27
C PHE A 179 22.97 25.65 -14.00
N THR A 180 22.65 24.74 -13.09
CA THR A 180 23.54 23.61 -12.75
C THR A 180 23.34 22.40 -13.67
N GLY A 181 22.29 22.41 -14.51
CA GLY A 181 21.88 21.29 -15.35
C GLY A 181 21.10 20.19 -14.62
N ARG A 182 21.00 20.23 -13.28
CA ARG A 182 20.25 19.26 -12.47
C ARG A 182 18.73 19.44 -12.64
N ARG A 183 17.99 18.32 -12.71
CA ARG A 183 16.53 18.30 -12.96
C ARG A 183 15.78 17.41 -11.94
N PRO A 184 15.78 17.75 -10.64
CA PRO A 184 15.21 16.96 -9.54
C PRO A 184 13.68 17.07 -9.39
N GLY A 185 13.01 17.76 -10.32
CA GLY A 185 11.56 17.93 -10.31
C GLY A 185 10.82 16.60 -10.45
N ARG A 186 9.63 16.51 -9.86
CA ARG A 186 8.74 15.33 -9.95
C ARG A 186 7.37 15.75 -10.48
N VAL A 187 6.74 14.86 -11.22
CA VAL A 187 5.35 15.05 -11.68
C VAL A 187 4.41 14.83 -10.51
N LEU A 188 3.63 15.85 -10.16
CA LEU A 188 2.56 15.75 -9.17
C LEU A 188 1.28 15.27 -9.87
N ARG A 189 0.63 14.26 -9.32
CA ARG A 189 -0.59 13.68 -9.90
C ARG A 189 -1.79 14.08 -9.06
N GLY A 190 -2.61 14.96 -9.62
CA GLY A 190 -3.89 15.36 -9.06
C GLY A 190 -5.05 14.42 -9.46
N PRO A 191 -6.29 14.80 -9.14
CA PRO A 191 -7.49 13.98 -9.36
C PRO A 191 -7.81 13.60 -10.82
N GLY A 192 -7.25 14.30 -11.82
CA GLY A 192 -7.56 14.14 -13.26
C GLY A 192 -6.70 13.13 -14.04
N TYR A 193 -6.13 12.10 -13.40
CA TYR A 193 -5.24 11.09 -14.01
C TYR A 193 -6.02 9.95 -14.74
N ASP A 194 -5.60 9.57 -15.97
CA ASP A 194 -6.32 8.61 -16.86
C ASP A 194 -6.15 7.12 -16.47
N PRO A 195 -7.26 6.40 -16.20
CA PRO A 195 -7.27 5.01 -15.80
C PRO A 195 -6.93 3.97 -16.88
N GLN A 196 -6.93 4.26 -18.19
CA GLN A 196 -6.72 3.23 -19.24
C GLN A 196 -5.26 2.76 -19.40
N ARG A 197 -4.31 3.49 -18.82
CA ARG A 197 -2.90 3.08 -18.67
C ARG A 197 -2.53 2.75 -17.23
N ALA A 198 -3.54 2.67 -16.37
CA ALA A 198 -3.30 2.59 -14.94
C ALA A 198 -2.80 1.19 -14.54
N PRO A 199 -2.02 1.13 -13.44
CA PRO A 199 -1.49 -0.10 -12.87
C PRO A 199 -2.47 -1.28 -12.89
N HIS A 200 -3.72 -1.05 -12.50
CA HIS A 200 -4.76 -2.09 -12.40
C HIS A 200 -5.07 -2.86 -13.69
N LEU A 201 -4.61 -2.41 -14.86
CA LEU A 201 -4.79 -3.09 -16.14
C LEU A 201 -3.58 -3.96 -16.56
N ARG A 202 -2.45 -3.91 -15.84
CA ARG A 202 -1.28 -4.79 -16.06
C ARG A 202 -1.56 -6.20 -15.54
N LYS A 203 -1.24 -7.23 -16.33
CA LYS A 203 -1.55 -8.65 -16.05
C LYS A 203 -0.38 -9.56 -16.43
N SER A 204 -0.13 -10.63 -15.67
CA SER A 204 1.08 -11.46 -15.78
C SER A 204 0.97 -12.78 -16.59
N ALA A 205 -0.23 -13.33 -16.82
CA ALA A 205 -0.46 -14.66 -17.41
C ALA A 205 -1.43 -14.66 -18.62
N LYS A 206 -1.35 -15.70 -19.46
CA LYS A 206 -2.24 -15.93 -20.63
C LYS A 206 -3.71 -16.08 -20.20
N ARG A 207 -4.63 -15.56 -21.01
CA ARG A 207 -6.07 -15.55 -20.72
C ARG A 207 -6.71 -16.89 -21.02
N ASP A 208 -7.22 -17.56 -19.99
CA ASP A 208 -8.35 -18.47 -20.16
C ASP A 208 -9.64 -17.64 -20.19
N THR A 209 -10.28 -17.56 -21.36
CA THR A 209 -11.49 -16.75 -21.54
C THR A 209 -12.66 -17.22 -20.69
N ARG A 210 -12.66 -18.47 -20.22
CA ARG A 210 -13.66 -19.02 -19.31
C ARG A 210 -13.65 -18.32 -17.95
N MET A 211 -12.47 -17.83 -17.54
CA MET A 211 -12.25 -17.17 -16.24
C MET A 211 -12.39 -15.64 -16.32
N ARG A 212 -12.95 -15.10 -17.41
CA ARG A 212 -13.08 -13.65 -17.65
C ARG A 212 -13.85 -12.91 -16.55
N SER A 213 -14.80 -13.56 -15.88
CA SER A 213 -15.58 -12.96 -14.79
C SER A 213 -14.68 -12.47 -13.64
N PHE A 214 -13.62 -13.22 -13.29
CA PHE A 214 -12.63 -12.81 -12.30
C PHE A 214 -11.80 -11.62 -12.79
N ASP A 215 -11.36 -11.65 -14.05
CA ASP A 215 -10.58 -10.57 -14.66
C ASP A 215 -11.31 -9.23 -14.62
N THR A 216 -12.58 -9.22 -15.04
CA THR A 216 -13.42 -8.00 -15.05
C THR A 216 -13.63 -7.52 -13.62
N MET A 217 -14.01 -8.43 -12.72
CA MET A 217 -14.26 -8.12 -11.32
C MET A 217 -13.05 -7.47 -10.64
N ILE A 218 -11.86 -8.07 -10.77
CA ILE A 218 -10.65 -7.54 -10.15
C ILE A 218 -10.28 -6.18 -10.74
N SER A 219 -10.44 -6.01 -12.05
CA SER A 219 -10.14 -4.73 -12.71
C SER A 219 -11.05 -3.61 -12.20
N ASP A 220 -12.33 -3.90 -12.00
CA ASP A 220 -13.31 -2.95 -11.44
C ASP A 220 -13.05 -2.67 -9.96
N LEU A 221 -12.71 -3.70 -9.18
CA LEU A 221 -12.33 -3.59 -7.77
C LEU A 221 -11.11 -2.69 -7.58
N MET A 222 -10.03 -2.96 -8.32
CA MET A 222 -8.80 -2.18 -8.23
C MET A 222 -9.02 -0.73 -8.69
N ARG A 223 -9.93 -0.49 -9.66
CA ARG A 223 -10.31 0.86 -10.08
C ARG A 223 -11.10 1.59 -8.98
N LYS A 224 -12.11 0.93 -8.40
CA LYS A 224 -12.95 1.47 -7.32
C LYS A 224 -12.12 1.86 -6.10
N HIS A 225 -11.28 0.94 -5.63
CA HIS A 225 -10.53 1.12 -4.38
C HIS A 225 -9.11 1.69 -4.57
N ARG A 226 -8.72 1.99 -5.82
CA ARG A 226 -7.38 2.47 -6.19
C ARG A 226 -6.24 1.59 -5.61
N THR A 227 -6.45 0.28 -5.58
CA THR A 227 -5.45 -0.67 -5.09
C THR A 227 -4.26 -0.73 -6.06
N PRO A 228 -3.00 -0.58 -5.59
CA PRO A 228 -1.82 -0.61 -6.47
C PRO A 228 -1.58 -1.95 -7.16
N GLY A 229 -1.71 -3.04 -6.40
CA GLY A 229 -1.39 -4.39 -6.84
C GLY A 229 -2.20 -5.46 -6.11
N LEU A 230 -2.53 -6.53 -6.83
CA LEU A 230 -3.32 -7.65 -6.36
C LEU A 230 -2.85 -8.95 -7.01
N ALA A 231 -2.71 -10.04 -6.25
CA ALA A 231 -2.56 -11.38 -6.78
C ALA A 231 -3.81 -12.22 -6.46
N LEU A 232 -4.29 -13.00 -7.44
CA LEU A 232 -5.44 -13.90 -7.33
C LEU A 232 -5.03 -15.32 -7.73
N ALA A 233 -5.49 -16.31 -6.97
CA ALA A 233 -5.46 -17.72 -7.35
C ALA A 233 -6.82 -18.37 -7.06
N VAL A 234 -7.26 -19.25 -7.95
CA VAL A 234 -8.53 -19.97 -7.88
C VAL A 234 -8.28 -21.44 -8.15
N THR A 235 -8.79 -22.29 -7.26
CA THR A 235 -8.80 -23.74 -7.47
C THR A 235 -10.22 -24.27 -7.61
N ASP A 236 -10.34 -25.38 -8.33
CA ASP A 236 -11.57 -26.16 -8.50
C ASP A 236 -11.25 -27.63 -8.28
N GLN A 237 -11.81 -28.21 -7.21
CA GLN A 237 -11.68 -29.62 -6.86
C GLN A 237 -10.21 -30.05 -6.78
N GLY A 238 -9.41 -29.35 -5.97
CA GLY A 238 -7.98 -29.65 -5.82
C GLY A 238 -7.05 -29.10 -6.92
N ARG A 239 -7.57 -28.63 -8.06
CA ARG A 239 -6.75 -28.20 -9.21
C ARG A 239 -6.63 -26.68 -9.28
N LEU A 240 -5.44 -26.16 -9.55
CA LEU A 240 -5.28 -24.73 -9.87
C LEU A 240 -5.78 -24.46 -11.28
N VAL A 241 -6.89 -23.73 -11.40
CA VAL A 241 -7.52 -23.45 -12.71
C VAL A 241 -7.26 -22.04 -13.20
N TYR A 242 -6.93 -21.11 -12.29
CA TYR A 242 -6.63 -19.73 -12.63
C TYR A 242 -5.69 -19.09 -11.61
N HIS A 243 -4.68 -18.37 -12.09
CA HIS A 243 -3.86 -17.50 -11.25
C HIS A 243 -3.43 -16.26 -12.04
N GLN A 244 -3.40 -15.10 -11.38
CA GLN A 244 -3.04 -13.86 -12.04
C GLN A 244 -2.51 -12.82 -11.05
N GLY A 245 -1.44 -12.12 -11.45
CA GLY A 245 -1.01 -10.86 -10.85
C GLY A 245 -1.58 -9.67 -11.61
N TYR A 246 -2.02 -8.66 -10.87
CA TYR A 246 -2.61 -7.43 -11.36
C TYR A 246 -1.89 -6.24 -10.73
N GLY A 247 -1.65 -5.17 -11.48
CA GLY A 247 -1.06 -3.98 -10.90
C GLY A 247 0.46 -3.99 -10.77
N ILE A 248 0.92 -3.17 -9.84
CA ILE A 248 2.34 -2.90 -9.59
C ILE A 248 2.71 -3.43 -8.20
N ALA A 249 3.76 -4.25 -8.16
CA ALA A 249 4.39 -4.73 -6.95
C ALA A 249 5.26 -3.64 -6.32
N ASP A 250 6.01 -2.88 -7.12
CA ASP A 250 6.85 -1.78 -6.66
C ASP A 250 6.87 -0.62 -7.67
N PHE A 251 6.29 0.52 -7.30
CA PHE A 251 6.28 1.74 -8.11
C PHE A 251 7.68 2.34 -8.35
N ALA A 252 8.66 2.07 -7.49
CA ALA A 252 10.01 2.61 -7.67
C ALA A 252 10.75 1.95 -8.84
N THR A 253 10.46 0.68 -9.10
CA THR A 253 11.10 -0.13 -10.14
C THR A 253 10.18 -0.45 -11.32
N ASP A 254 8.91 0.01 -11.27
CA ASP A 254 7.83 -0.37 -12.20
C ASP A 254 7.61 -1.90 -12.27
N GLU A 255 7.95 -2.62 -11.20
CA GLU A 255 7.81 -4.08 -11.15
C GLU A 255 6.32 -4.46 -11.10
N PRO A 256 5.82 -5.31 -12.03
CA PRO A 256 4.45 -5.77 -12.01
C PRO A 256 4.22 -6.82 -10.91
N VAL A 257 3.00 -6.88 -10.37
CA VAL A 257 2.61 -8.04 -9.56
C VAL A 257 2.55 -9.28 -10.45
N ARG A 258 3.20 -10.36 -10.00
CA ARG A 258 3.08 -11.70 -10.56
C ARG A 258 2.21 -12.57 -9.65
N SER A 259 1.62 -13.64 -10.16
CA SER A 259 0.87 -14.60 -9.32
C SER A 259 1.73 -15.26 -8.23
N GLN A 260 3.04 -15.33 -8.44
CA GLN A 260 4.05 -15.83 -7.49
C GLN A 260 4.69 -14.72 -6.63
N SER A 261 4.34 -13.45 -6.83
CA SER A 261 4.77 -12.37 -5.94
C SER A 261 4.27 -12.65 -4.52
N LEU A 262 5.09 -12.31 -3.53
CA LEU A 262 4.81 -12.64 -2.14
C LEU A 262 4.24 -11.41 -1.42
N PHE A 263 3.26 -11.67 -0.57
CA PHE A 263 2.56 -10.67 0.21
C PHE A 263 2.57 -11.10 1.67
N ARG A 264 2.68 -10.14 2.59
CA ARG A 264 2.33 -10.30 4.01
C ARG A 264 0.89 -10.78 4.09
N ILE A 265 0.69 -12.03 4.47
CA ILE A 265 -0.63 -12.67 4.49
C ILE A 265 -1.42 -12.33 5.74
N ALA A 266 -0.77 -11.66 6.71
CA ALA A 266 -1.35 -11.29 7.97
C ALA A 266 -2.01 -12.50 8.63
N SER A 267 -3.25 -12.36 9.10
CA SER A 267 -3.90 -13.38 9.92
C SER A 267 -4.28 -14.68 9.20
N ILE A 268 -4.11 -14.78 7.88
CA ILE A 268 -4.15 -16.09 7.19
C ILE A 268 -3.05 -17.03 7.73
N SER A 269 -2.03 -16.50 8.41
CA SER A 269 -1.05 -17.27 9.19
C SER A 269 -1.68 -18.19 10.24
N LYS A 270 -2.84 -17.83 10.80
CA LYS A 270 -3.48 -18.58 11.91
C LYS A 270 -3.95 -19.98 11.51
N PRO A 271 -4.67 -20.17 10.39
CA PRO A 271 -4.93 -21.49 9.85
C PRO A 271 -3.69 -22.40 9.75
N ILE A 272 -2.54 -21.85 9.37
CA ILE A 272 -1.29 -22.60 9.21
C ILE A 272 -0.76 -23.04 10.58
N THR A 273 -0.74 -22.14 11.56
CA THR A 273 -0.38 -22.46 12.95
C THR A 273 -1.34 -23.47 13.58
N ALA A 274 -2.65 -23.36 13.30
CA ALA A 274 -3.64 -24.30 13.80
C ALA A 274 -3.37 -25.73 13.29
N VAL A 275 -3.00 -25.89 12.03
CA VAL A 275 -2.58 -27.19 11.47
C VAL A 275 -1.35 -27.73 12.18
N ALA A 276 -0.33 -26.90 12.41
CA ALA A 276 0.87 -27.33 13.13
C ALA A 276 0.58 -27.81 14.56
N ILE A 277 -0.34 -27.14 15.28
CA ILE A 277 -0.81 -27.60 16.60
C ILE A 277 -1.55 -28.93 16.47
N LEU A 278 -2.47 -29.06 15.52
CA LEU A 278 -3.23 -30.30 15.32
C LEU A 278 -2.34 -31.48 14.92
N GLN A 279 -1.26 -31.26 14.17
CA GLN A 279 -0.25 -32.30 13.90
C GLN A 279 0.40 -32.81 15.19
N LEU A 280 0.71 -31.92 16.14
CA LEU A 280 1.27 -32.32 17.43
C LEU A 280 0.24 -33.09 18.28
N VAL A 281 -1.04 -32.74 18.17
CA VAL A 281 -2.15 -33.47 18.80
C VAL A 281 -2.31 -34.86 18.20
N GLU A 282 -2.31 -35.00 16.87
CA GLU A 282 -2.36 -36.31 16.19
C GLU A 282 -1.19 -37.22 16.56
N GLN A 283 -0.02 -36.63 16.82
CA GLN A 283 1.17 -37.33 17.28
C GLN A 283 1.13 -37.72 18.75
N GLY A 284 0.07 -37.35 19.49
CA GLY A 284 -0.05 -37.59 20.93
C GLY A 284 0.95 -36.81 21.78
N LYS A 285 1.53 -35.73 21.24
CA LYS A 285 2.52 -34.89 21.94
C LYS A 285 1.92 -33.73 22.71
N LEU A 286 0.64 -33.43 22.46
CA LEU A 286 -0.08 -32.30 23.01
C LEU A 286 -1.56 -32.67 23.08
N ASP A 287 -2.24 -32.32 24.16
CA ASP A 287 -3.70 -32.32 24.23
C ASP A 287 -4.24 -30.90 24.01
N LEU A 288 -5.44 -30.79 23.47
CA LEU A 288 -6.11 -29.51 23.33
C LEU A 288 -6.53 -28.92 24.67
N ASP A 289 -6.74 -29.74 25.70
CA ASP A 289 -7.13 -29.29 27.03
C ASP A 289 -5.94 -29.06 27.98
N ASP A 290 -4.72 -29.28 27.50
CA ASP A 290 -3.49 -28.90 28.21
C ASP A 290 -3.46 -27.40 28.51
N LYS A 291 -3.01 -27.04 29.72
CA LYS A 291 -2.87 -25.65 30.15
C LYS A 291 -1.65 -25.01 29.49
N VAL A 292 -1.85 -23.89 28.80
CA VAL A 292 -0.79 -23.29 27.97
C VAL A 292 0.45 -22.92 28.78
N PHE A 293 0.29 -22.35 29.97
CA PHE A 293 1.44 -21.89 30.76
C PHE A 293 2.18 -23.04 31.47
N GLU A 294 1.53 -24.19 31.69
CA GLU A 294 2.20 -25.41 32.12
C GLU A 294 3.04 -25.98 30.97
N VAL A 295 2.46 -26.08 29.76
CA VAL A 295 3.18 -26.55 28.56
C VAL A 295 4.39 -25.68 28.24
N LEU A 296 4.28 -24.37 28.45
CA LEU A 296 5.36 -23.42 28.19
C LEU A 296 6.40 -23.32 29.33
N ASP A 297 6.16 -23.96 30.48
CA ASP A 297 7.00 -23.89 31.68
C ASP A 297 7.19 -22.44 32.20
N TYR A 298 6.07 -21.74 32.43
CA TYR A 298 6.06 -20.32 32.85
C TYR A 298 5.86 -20.08 34.35
N GLU A 299 5.89 -21.14 35.18
CA GLU A 299 5.54 -21.04 36.61
C GLU A 299 6.41 -20.02 37.36
N ALA A 300 7.72 -20.04 37.15
CA ALA A 300 8.64 -19.11 37.80
C ALA A 300 8.35 -17.64 37.42
N GLN A 301 7.92 -17.39 36.18
CA GLN A 301 7.56 -16.05 35.68
C GLN A 301 6.19 -15.62 36.21
N ILE A 302 5.29 -16.57 36.44
CA ILE A 302 3.99 -16.35 37.07
C ILE A 302 4.17 -15.97 38.54
N GLU A 303 4.95 -16.73 39.31
CA GLU A 303 5.26 -16.43 40.72
C GLU A 303 5.94 -15.07 40.89
N ALA A 304 6.76 -14.66 39.92
CA ALA A 304 7.41 -13.35 39.91
C ALA A 304 6.48 -12.19 39.51
N SER A 305 5.24 -12.45 39.07
CA SER A 305 4.30 -11.43 38.60
C SER A 305 3.36 -10.97 39.72
N GLU A 306 3.60 -9.78 40.27
CA GLU A 306 2.80 -9.21 41.38
C GLU A 306 1.32 -9.00 41.04
N SER A 307 0.98 -8.85 39.76
CA SER A 307 -0.38 -8.57 39.29
C SER A 307 -1.01 -9.72 38.50
N PHE A 308 -0.46 -10.94 38.60
CA PHE A 308 -0.97 -12.11 37.89
C PHE A 308 -2.47 -12.35 38.15
N ASP A 309 -3.18 -12.77 37.12
CA ASP A 309 -4.59 -13.16 37.21
C ASP A 309 -4.65 -14.68 37.23
N GLU A 310 -5.03 -15.28 38.37
CA GLU A 310 -5.03 -16.75 38.55
C GLU A 310 -5.81 -17.50 37.47
N ARG A 311 -6.85 -16.86 36.90
CA ARG A 311 -7.62 -17.42 35.77
C ARG A 311 -6.77 -17.70 34.54
N GLN A 312 -5.62 -17.03 34.37
CA GLN A 312 -4.71 -17.30 33.25
C GLN A 312 -4.17 -18.75 33.27
N ARG A 313 -4.07 -19.39 34.45
CA ARG A 313 -3.68 -20.80 34.57
C ARG A 313 -4.67 -21.73 33.89
N ASP A 314 -5.94 -21.32 33.77
CA ASP A 314 -6.99 -22.14 33.18
C ASP A 314 -7.02 -22.12 31.65
N ILE A 315 -6.21 -21.28 31.01
CA ILE A 315 -6.20 -21.14 29.56
C ILE A 315 -5.62 -22.41 28.91
N THR A 316 -6.42 -23.08 28.08
CA THR A 316 -6.01 -24.28 27.35
C THR A 316 -5.56 -23.99 25.93
N ILE A 317 -4.89 -24.95 25.28
CA ILE A 317 -4.57 -24.88 23.84
C ILE A 317 -5.83 -24.66 22.99
N ARG A 318 -6.94 -25.34 23.33
CA ARG A 318 -8.26 -25.18 22.71
C ARG A 318 -8.77 -23.75 22.81
N HIS A 319 -8.67 -23.13 23.99
CA HIS A 319 -9.07 -21.73 24.19
C HIS A 319 -8.30 -20.80 23.26
N LEU A 320 -7.00 -21.02 23.07
CA LEU A 320 -6.20 -20.18 22.18
C LEU A 320 -6.58 -20.35 20.70
N LEU A 321 -6.74 -21.60 20.23
CA LEU A 321 -7.15 -21.88 18.85
C LEU A 321 -8.50 -21.25 18.50
N GLN A 322 -9.43 -21.23 19.47
CA GLN A 322 -10.80 -20.73 19.33
C GLN A 322 -10.97 -19.24 19.67
N HIS A 323 -9.89 -18.51 20.00
CA HIS A 323 -9.97 -17.12 20.50
C HIS A 323 -10.87 -16.96 21.74
N ARG A 324 -10.75 -17.86 22.70
CA ARG A 324 -11.48 -17.86 23.98
C ARG A 324 -10.53 -17.76 25.19
N GLY A 325 -9.34 -17.21 25.00
CA GLY A 325 -8.32 -17.13 26.04
C GLY A 325 -8.55 -16.09 27.14
N GLY A 326 -9.63 -15.31 27.10
CA GLY A 326 -9.93 -14.29 28.13
C GLY A 326 -9.47 -12.86 27.79
N TRP A 327 -8.90 -12.63 26.60
CA TRP A 327 -8.48 -11.29 26.16
C TRP A 327 -9.37 -10.75 25.04
N ASP A 328 -9.95 -9.56 25.23
CA ASP A 328 -10.69 -8.81 24.22
C ASP A 328 -9.94 -7.54 23.86
N ARG A 329 -9.31 -7.55 22.68
CA ARG A 329 -8.54 -6.40 22.18
C ARG A 329 -9.36 -5.13 21.97
N ASN A 330 -10.70 -5.22 21.90
CA ASN A 330 -11.57 -4.05 21.76
C ASN A 330 -12.02 -3.49 23.11
N ALA A 331 -11.97 -4.30 24.18
CA ALA A 331 -12.21 -3.85 25.55
C ALA A 331 -10.92 -3.29 26.17
N SER A 332 -9.82 -4.02 25.97
CA SER A 332 -8.48 -3.67 26.44
C SER A 332 -7.60 -3.20 25.28
N PHE A 333 -6.74 -4.06 24.74
CA PHE A 333 -5.83 -3.72 23.64
C PHE A 333 -5.30 -4.97 22.95
N ASP A 334 -4.76 -4.82 21.74
CA ASP A 334 -4.03 -5.90 21.06
C ASP A 334 -2.56 -5.89 21.48
N ALA A 335 -2.16 -6.87 22.31
CA ALA A 335 -0.81 -6.97 22.90
C ALA A 335 0.30 -6.96 21.84
N MET A 336 0.05 -7.51 20.65
CA MET A 336 1.04 -7.64 19.59
C MET A 336 1.34 -6.30 18.90
N PHE A 337 0.59 -5.24 19.21
CA PHE A 337 0.84 -3.87 18.77
C PHE A 337 1.36 -2.94 19.89
N GLN A 338 1.73 -3.50 21.06
CA GLN A 338 2.22 -2.74 22.22
C GLN A 338 3.74 -2.85 22.39
N SER A 339 4.49 -3.11 21.31
CA SER A 339 5.93 -3.44 21.40
C SER A 339 6.79 -2.36 22.07
N VAL A 340 6.48 -1.07 21.88
CA VAL A 340 7.20 0.03 22.56
C VAL A 340 6.81 0.12 24.03
N ARG A 341 5.52 -0.04 24.36
CA ARG A 341 5.02 0.00 25.74
C ARG A 341 5.67 -1.10 26.57
N PHE A 342 5.67 -2.33 26.06
CA PHE A 342 6.24 -3.48 26.76
C PHE A 342 7.76 -3.46 26.80
N ALA A 343 8.42 -2.90 25.78
CA ALA A 343 9.87 -2.70 25.82
C ALA A 343 10.26 -1.78 26.99
N ARG A 344 9.55 -0.66 27.14
CA ARG A 344 9.74 0.28 28.25
C ARG A 344 9.43 -0.34 29.62
N GLN A 345 8.35 -1.13 29.71
CA GLN A 345 7.96 -1.77 30.97
C GLN A 345 9.05 -2.70 31.53
N PHE A 346 9.83 -3.35 30.66
CA PHE A 346 10.88 -4.29 31.05
C PHE A 346 12.30 -3.76 30.83
N ASP A 347 12.44 -2.47 30.53
CA ASP A 347 13.72 -1.81 30.23
C ASP A 347 14.58 -2.57 29.20
N VAL A 348 13.95 -3.01 28.10
CA VAL A 348 14.62 -3.66 26.97
C VAL A 348 14.58 -2.77 25.73
N PRO A 349 15.50 -2.95 24.76
CA PRO A 349 15.45 -2.20 23.51
C PRO A 349 14.12 -2.40 22.75
N ALA A 350 13.53 -1.31 22.28
CA ALA A 350 12.34 -1.39 21.42
C ALA A 350 12.70 -1.83 19.99
N PRO A 351 11.85 -2.62 19.32
CA PRO A 351 10.55 -3.12 19.79
C PRO A 351 10.68 -4.38 20.66
N ALA A 352 9.78 -4.55 21.64
CA ALA A 352 9.72 -5.77 22.46
C ALA A 352 9.54 -7.02 21.60
N ASP A 353 10.31 -8.06 21.92
CA ASP A 353 10.19 -9.37 21.31
C ASP A 353 9.05 -10.19 21.94
N ARG A 354 8.84 -11.40 21.42
CA ARG A 354 7.73 -12.27 21.82
C ARG A 354 7.82 -12.68 23.28
N ALA A 355 9.03 -13.01 23.76
CA ALA A 355 9.26 -13.36 25.16
C ALA A 355 8.90 -12.19 26.09
N THR A 356 9.35 -10.97 25.76
CA THR A 356 9.02 -9.76 26.52
C THR A 356 7.52 -9.47 26.51
N ILE A 357 6.85 -9.60 25.36
CA ILE A 357 5.39 -9.43 25.25
C ILE A 357 4.66 -10.44 26.14
N ILE A 358 5.07 -11.72 26.14
CA ILE A 358 4.44 -12.76 26.97
C ILE A 358 4.60 -12.44 28.45
N ARG A 359 5.82 -12.13 28.92
CA ARG A 359 6.04 -11.72 30.31
C ARG A 359 5.21 -10.51 30.72
N ALA A 360 5.09 -9.52 29.83
CA ALA A 360 4.28 -8.33 30.09
C ALA A 360 2.79 -8.66 30.27
N MET A 361 2.28 -9.59 29.47
CA MET A 361 0.89 -10.00 29.50
C MET A 361 0.53 -10.85 30.71
N LEU A 362 1.49 -11.52 31.39
CA LEU A 362 1.22 -12.22 32.65
C LEU A 362 0.62 -11.27 33.70
N GLY A 363 1.10 -10.01 33.75
CA GLY A 363 0.60 -9.00 34.68
C GLY A 363 -0.71 -8.31 34.25
N VAL A 364 -1.30 -8.68 33.10
CA VAL A 364 -2.53 -8.07 32.58
C VAL A 364 -3.73 -8.93 32.95
N LYS A 365 -4.73 -8.33 33.61
CA LYS A 365 -5.97 -9.02 34.00
C LYS A 365 -6.78 -9.45 32.78
N LEU A 366 -7.46 -10.61 32.86
CA LEU A 366 -8.35 -11.09 31.81
C LEU A 366 -9.63 -10.26 31.77
N ASP A 367 -10.12 -9.98 30.56
CA ASP A 367 -11.36 -9.26 30.31
C ASP A 367 -12.61 -10.12 30.60
N PHE A 368 -12.45 -11.45 30.57
CA PHE A 368 -13.48 -12.47 30.82
C PHE A 368 -12.84 -13.83 31.13
N ASP A 369 -13.62 -14.79 31.63
CA ASP A 369 -13.07 -16.08 32.03
C ASP A 369 -12.64 -16.93 30.81
N PRO A 370 -11.54 -17.68 30.87
CA PRO A 370 -11.12 -18.56 29.77
C PRO A 370 -12.26 -19.51 29.37
N GLY A 371 -12.50 -19.61 28.07
CA GLY A 371 -13.60 -20.41 27.52
C GLY A 371 -14.95 -19.69 27.50
N GLU A 372 -15.17 -18.57 28.20
CA GLU A 372 -16.51 -17.97 28.31
C GLU A 372 -17.08 -17.50 26.96
N LYS A 373 -16.30 -16.76 26.17
CA LYS A 373 -16.75 -16.22 24.88
C LYS A 373 -15.63 -16.11 23.85
N TYR A 374 -16.03 -15.98 22.58
CA TYR A 374 -15.13 -15.64 21.48
C TYR A 374 -14.74 -14.16 21.53
N ALA A 375 -13.43 -13.87 21.62
CA ALA A 375 -12.84 -12.56 21.40
C ALA A 375 -11.49 -12.69 20.70
N TYR A 376 -11.41 -12.19 19.47
CA TYR A 376 -10.24 -12.37 18.60
C TYR A 376 -8.94 -11.88 19.25
N SER A 377 -7.94 -12.78 19.36
CA SER A 377 -6.66 -12.51 20.00
C SER A 377 -5.48 -12.92 19.13
N ASN A 378 -4.63 -11.96 18.79
CA ASN A 378 -3.32 -12.24 18.18
C ASN A 378 -2.36 -12.85 19.20
N TYR A 379 -2.44 -12.40 20.45
CA TYR A 379 -1.60 -12.89 21.55
C TYR A 379 -1.78 -14.39 21.80
N GLY A 380 -3.02 -14.90 21.73
CA GLY A 380 -3.26 -16.34 21.86
C GLY A 380 -2.52 -17.18 20.82
N TYR A 381 -2.46 -16.72 19.57
CA TYR A 381 -1.66 -17.41 18.54
C TYR A 381 -0.15 -17.18 18.67
N CYS A 382 0.29 -16.08 19.30
CA CYS A 382 1.70 -15.92 19.68
C CYS A 382 2.13 -17.02 20.66
N LEU A 383 1.30 -17.32 21.67
CA LEU A 383 1.52 -18.43 22.60
C LEU A 383 1.53 -19.78 21.89
N LEU A 384 0.58 -20.04 20.97
CA LEU A 384 0.57 -21.28 20.18
C LEU A 384 1.87 -21.47 19.36
N GLY A 385 2.46 -20.39 18.84
CA GLY A 385 3.77 -20.44 18.19
C GLY A 385 4.88 -20.95 19.12
N ARG A 386 4.86 -20.53 20.38
CA ARG A 386 5.81 -20.98 21.41
C ARG A 386 5.53 -22.43 21.84
N VAL A 387 4.26 -22.83 21.93
CA VAL A 387 3.87 -24.22 22.21
C VAL A 387 4.45 -25.16 21.16
N ILE A 388 4.35 -24.79 19.88
CA ILE A 388 4.99 -25.56 18.80
C ILE A 388 6.48 -25.69 19.05
N GLU A 389 7.18 -24.62 19.41
CA GLU A 389 8.62 -24.67 19.68
C GLU A 389 8.99 -25.58 20.85
N VAL A 390 8.27 -25.46 21.96
CA VAL A 390 8.53 -26.24 23.18
C VAL A 390 8.24 -27.73 22.96
N VAL A 391 7.14 -28.06 22.31
CA VAL A 391 6.70 -29.46 22.13
C VAL A 391 7.47 -30.15 21.00
N SER A 392 7.72 -29.45 19.89
CA SER A 392 8.45 -30.03 18.75
C SER A 392 9.97 -30.00 18.89
N LYS A 393 10.50 -29.17 19.81
CA LYS A 393 11.93 -28.85 19.96
C LYS A 393 12.55 -28.25 18.67
N GLN A 394 11.73 -27.63 17.82
CA GLN A 394 12.16 -26.94 16.60
C GLN A 394 11.70 -25.49 16.64
N PRO A 395 12.47 -24.53 16.09
CA PRO A 395 11.97 -23.17 15.93
C PRO A 395 10.69 -23.15 15.07
N TYR A 396 9.78 -22.20 15.34
CA TYR A 396 8.44 -22.19 14.74
C TYR A 396 8.44 -22.21 13.20
N GLU A 397 9.23 -21.34 12.57
CA GLU A 397 9.28 -21.26 11.10
C GLU A 397 9.81 -22.56 10.45
N PRO A 398 10.96 -23.12 10.88
CA PRO A 398 11.43 -24.44 10.44
C PRO A 398 10.37 -25.54 10.55
N TYR A 399 9.70 -25.66 11.70
CA TYR A 399 8.67 -26.70 11.90
C TYR A 399 7.54 -26.55 10.87
N VAL A 400 6.98 -25.35 10.74
CA VAL A 400 5.89 -25.08 9.78
C VAL A 400 6.34 -25.32 8.34
N ARG A 401 7.55 -24.88 7.97
CA ARG A 401 8.08 -25.13 6.61
C ARG A 401 8.24 -26.61 6.33
N GLN A 402 8.75 -27.38 7.27
CA GLN A 402 9.04 -28.81 7.09
C GLN A 402 7.78 -29.68 7.12
N HIS A 403 6.89 -29.47 8.10
CA HIS A 403 5.80 -30.41 8.41
C HIS A 403 4.45 -29.98 7.85
N VAL A 404 4.25 -28.69 7.57
CA VAL A 404 2.99 -28.16 7.04
C VAL A 404 3.13 -27.76 5.57
N LEU A 405 4.16 -26.99 5.21
CA LEU A 405 4.25 -26.38 3.88
C LEU A 405 4.91 -27.31 2.85
N ALA A 406 6.05 -27.93 3.19
CA ALA A 406 6.78 -28.79 2.28
C ALA A 406 5.99 -30.02 1.77
N PRO A 407 5.17 -30.71 2.58
CA PRO A 407 4.34 -31.82 2.10
C PRO A 407 3.30 -31.39 1.05
N LEU A 408 2.92 -30.11 1.04
CA LEU A 408 2.03 -29.51 0.04
C LEU A 408 2.76 -28.98 -1.20
N GLY A 409 4.08 -29.18 -1.28
CA GLY A 409 4.91 -28.62 -2.34
C GLY A 409 5.14 -27.11 -2.23
N ILE A 410 4.84 -26.50 -1.08
CA ILE A 410 5.05 -25.07 -0.84
C ILE A 410 6.48 -24.86 -0.35
N ARG A 411 7.30 -24.13 -1.12
CA ARG A 411 8.75 -23.93 -0.83
C ARG A 411 9.16 -22.48 -0.62
N THR A 412 8.33 -21.56 -1.09
CA THR A 412 8.57 -20.11 -1.20
C THR A 412 8.11 -19.33 0.03
N MET A 413 7.20 -19.86 0.84
CA MET A 413 6.72 -19.18 2.04
C MET A 413 7.82 -19.08 3.12
N ARG A 414 7.88 -17.93 3.79
CA ARG A 414 8.80 -17.62 4.91
C ARG A 414 8.27 -16.46 5.75
N LEU A 415 8.91 -16.17 6.88
CA LEU A 415 8.59 -15.00 7.68
C LEU A 415 9.08 -13.70 7.04
N GLY A 416 8.21 -12.69 7.02
CA GLY A 416 8.52 -11.34 6.52
C GLY A 416 9.27 -10.48 7.54
N ARG A 417 9.75 -9.33 7.08
CA ARG A 417 10.39 -8.31 7.92
C ARG A 417 9.65 -6.99 7.85
N THR A 418 9.70 -6.21 8.93
CA THR A 418 8.95 -4.95 9.01
C THR A 418 9.52 -3.89 8.08
N LEU A 419 10.83 -3.69 8.11
CA LEU A 419 11.49 -2.58 7.43
C LEU A 419 11.57 -2.80 5.92
N ARG A 420 11.53 -1.70 5.16
CA ARG A 420 11.45 -1.74 3.69
C ARG A 420 12.71 -2.32 3.04
N ASP A 421 13.86 -1.98 3.60
CA ASP A 421 15.18 -2.46 3.17
C ASP A 421 15.43 -3.93 3.53
N GLN A 422 14.68 -4.47 4.48
CA GLN A 422 14.70 -5.89 4.88
C GLN A 422 13.64 -6.74 4.15
N ARG A 423 12.92 -6.15 3.20
CA ARG A 423 11.93 -6.84 2.35
C ARG A 423 12.58 -8.03 1.67
N GLN A 424 11.87 -9.16 1.66
CA GLN A 424 12.39 -10.40 1.08
C GLN A 424 12.34 -10.39 -0.46
N PRO A 425 13.16 -11.21 -1.15
CA PRO A 425 13.10 -11.33 -2.61
C PRO A 425 11.69 -11.69 -3.11
N ALA A 426 11.24 -11.09 -4.22
CA ALA A 426 9.90 -11.28 -4.78
C ALA A 426 8.72 -10.87 -3.86
N GLU A 427 8.98 -10.26 -2.70
CA GLU A 427 7.95 -9.62 -1.88
C GLU A 427 7.56 -8.26 -2.46
N VAL A 428 6.26 -7.95 -2.48
CA VAL A 428 5.74 -6.66 -2.98
C VAL A 428 6.06 -5.50 -2.03
N CYS A 429 6.05 -4.26 -2.55
CA CYS A 429 5.97 -3.08 -1.71
C CYS A 429 4.54 -2.84 -1.25
N TYR A 430 4.37 -2.38 0.00
CA TYR A 430 3.09 -2.13 0.63
C TYR A 430 2.80 -0.64 0.69
N TYR A 431 1.56 -0.29 0.37
CA TYR A 431 1.13 1.10 0.24
C TYR A 431 0.00 1.41 1.23
N HIS A 432 0.22 2.45 2.04
CA HIS A 432 -0.76 2.95 2.99
C HIS A 432 -0.60 4.48 3.09
N PRO A 433 -1.70 5.25 3.08
CA PRO A 433 -1.65 6.69 3.30
C PRO A 433 -1.29 6.95 4.76
N GLY A 434 -0.41 7.93 4.98
CA GLY A 434 -0.05 8.36 6.32
C GLY A 434 1.20 7.69 6.88
N VAL A 435 1.67 8.36 7.91
CA VAL A 435 2.89 8.07 8.64
C VAL A 435 2.54 7.90 10.11
N VAL A 436 3.31 7.10 10.82
CA VAL A 436 3.13 6.83 12.25
C VAL A 436 4.50 6.89 12.94
N PRO A 437 4.55 7.06 14.27
CA PRO A 437 5.81 6.97 15.00
C PRO A 437 6.47 5.59 14.83
N SER A 438 7.77 5.58 14.59
CA SER A 438 8.55 4.33 14.52
C SER A 438 8.59 3.63 15.87
N VAL A 439 8.55 2.30 15.85
CA VAL A 439 8.72 1.43 17.04
C VAL A 439 10.16 0.92 17.21
N PHE A 440 11.06 1.24 16.28
CA PHE A 440 12.43 0.72 16.28
C PHE A 440 13.38 1.66 17.02
N ALA A 441 14.24 1.12 17.89
CA ALA A 441 15.18 1.90 18.68
C ALA A 441 16.04 2.90 17.87
N SER A 442 16.47 2.51 16.66
CA SER A 442 17.34 3.34 15.81
C SER A 442 16.72 4.67 15.38
N ASN A 443 15.40 4.78 15.35
CA ASN A 443 14.68 5.99 14.97
C ASN A 443 13.36 6.15 15.77
N LEU A 444 13.35 5.70 17.02
CA LEU A 444 12.15 5.56 17.85
C LEU A 444 11.38 6.89 17.89
N GLY A 445 10.07 6.83 17.63
CA GLY A 445 9.20 8.01 17.64
C GLY A 445 9.25 8.87 16.37
N SER A 446 10.24 8.67 15.49
CA SER A 446 10.32 9.39 14.21
C SER A 446 9.18 9.00 13.28
N SER A 447 8.75 9.93 12.44
CA SER A 447 7.68 9.71 11.47
C SER A 447 8.13 8.75 10.36
N VAL A 448 7.48 7.59 10.24
CA VAL A 448 7.78 6.57 9.22
C VAL A 448 6.51 6.11 8.51
N PRO A 449 6.58 5.62 7.25
CA PRO A 449 5.42 5.05 6.58
C PRO A 449 4.81 3.91 7.40
N SER A 450 3.49 3.90 7.57
CA SER A 450 2.80 2.93 8.46
C SER A 450 3.17 1.45 8.22
N PRO A 451 3.35 0.95 6.98
CA PRO A 451 3.78 -0.44 6.72
C PRO A 451 5.24 -0.74 7.09
N TYR A 452 6.06 0.29 7.31
CA TYR A 452 7.51 0.22 7.40
C TYR A 452 8.02 0.97 8.65
N GLY A 453 7.99 0.29 9.79
CA GLY A 453 8.54 0.79 11.05
C GLY A 453 7.50 1.15 12.12
N GLY A 454 6.21 1.21 11.77
CA GLY A 454 5.14 1.60 12.70
C GLY A 454 4.63 0.52 13.66
N TRP A 455 5.16 -0.69 13.56
CA TRP A 455 4.75 -1.89 14.29
C TRP A 455 5.85 -2.95 14.10
N PHE A 456 5.73 -4.14 14.71
CA PHE A 456 6.81 -5.14 14.70
C PHE A 456 6.32 -6.50 14.18
N LEU A 457 6.44 -6.72 12.87
CA LEU A 457 6.06 -7.94 12.17
C LEU A 457 6.78 -9.18 12.69
N GLU A 458 8.05 -9.04 13.07
CA GLU A 458 8.89 -10.15 13.52
C GLU A 458 8.36 -10.79 14.81
N ALA A 459 7.67 -10.03 15.67
CA ALA A 459 6.97 -10.59 16.83
C ALA A 459 5.66 -11.31 16.46
N MET A 460 5.20 -11.22 15.21
CA MET A 460 3.90 -11.73 14.77
C MET A 460 3.95 -13.08 14.04
N ASP A 461 5.06 -13.80 14.12
CA ASP A 461 5.32 -15.08 13.46
C ASP A 461 4.09 -16.01 13.30
N ALA A 462 3.56 -16.51 14.41
CA ALA A 462 2.52 -17.52 14.45
C ALA A 462 1.11 -17.01 14.14
N HIS A 463 0.95 -15.70 13.91
CA HIS A 463 -0.38 -15.11 13.81
C HIS A 463 -0.53 -14.06 12.71
N GLY A 464 0.56 -13.67 12.06
CA GLY A 464 0.59 -12.50 11.18
C GLY A 464 1.78 -12.39 10.22
N ALA A 465 2.91 -13.05 10.46
CA ALA A 465 4.16 -12.67 9.80
C ALA A 465 4.56 -13.41 8.53
N TRP A 466 3.84 -14.44 8.14
CA TRP A 466 4.15 -15.14 6.89
C TRP A 466 3.99 -14.23 5.68
N ILE A 467 4.92 -14.36 4.74
CA ILE A 467 4.74 -13.91 3.36
C ILE A 467 4.49 -15.12 2.46
N ALA A 468 3.50 -15.00 1.58
CA ALA A 468 3.12 -16.07 0.66
C ALA A 468 2.65 -15.52 -0.68
N SER A 469 2.71 -16.37 -1.70
CA SER A 469 2.05 -16.11 -2.97
C SER A 469 0.59 -16.57 -2.92
N ALA A 470 -0.24 -16.06 -3.84
CA ALA A 470 -1.62 -16.53 -3.95
C ALA A 470 -1.68 -18.02 -4.32
N VAL A 471 -0.72 -18.49 -5.13
CA VAL A 471 -0.59 -19.89 -5.56
C VAL A 471 -0.26 -20.81 -4.39
N ASP A 472 0.66 -20.43 -3.51
CA ASP A 472 1.03 -21.28 -2.35
C ASP A 472 -0.12 -21.43 -1.36
N LEU A 473 -0.83 -20.32 -1.08
CA LEU A 473 -2.03 -20.37 -0.27
C LEU A 473 -3.16 -21.16 -0.94
N ALA A 474 -3.23 -21.15 -2.28
CA ALA A 474 -4.17 -21.98 -3.02
C ALA A 474 -3.85 -23.48 -2.84
N ARG A 475 -2.56 -23.88 -2.86
CA ARG A 475 -2.13 -25.25 -2.50
C ARG A 475 -2.60 -25.63 -1.10
N PHE A 476 -2.32 -24.75 -0.13
CA PHE A 476 -2.75 -24.94 1.26
C PHE A 476 -4.28 -25.11 1.38
N ALA A 477 -5.06 -24.23 0.72
CA ALA A 477 -6.52 -24.32 0.74
C ALA A 477 -7.04 -25.62 0.10
N SER A 478 -6.46 -26.03 -1.04
CA SER A 478 -6.87 -27.21 -1.78
C SER A 478 -6.51 -28.54 -1.12
N ALA A 479 -5.52 -28.54 -0.21
CA ALA A 479 -5.09 -29.74 0.51
C ALA A 479 -6.22 -30.42 1.29
N PHE A 480 -7.22 -29.63 1.70
CA PHE A 480 -8.36 -30.09 2.47
C PHE A 480 -9.60 -30.40 1.62
N ASP A 481 -9.53 -30.28 0.29
CA ASP A 481 -10.67 -30.57 -0.60
C ASP A 481 -10.98 -32.06 -0.67
N ASN A 482 -9.94 -32.89 -0.55
CA ASN A 482 -10.07 -34.32 -0.34
C ASN A 482 -9.43 -34.71 1.01
N PRO A 483 -10.21 -34.74 2.11
CA PRO A 483 -9.69 -35.07 3.44
C PRO A 483 -8.98 -36.43 3.52
N ASP A 484 -9.40 -37.43 2.74
CA ASP A 484 -8.76 -38.77 2.73
C ASP A 484 -7.34 -38.76 2.15
N ALA A 485 -7.03 -37.78 1.30
CA ALA A 485 -5.75 -37.65 0.63
C ALA A 485 -4.93 -36.45 1.15
N CYS A 486 -5.35 -35.83 2.25
CA CYS A 486 -4.64 -34.70 2.85
C CYS A 486 -3.31 -35.18 3.46
N PRO A 487 -2.15 -34.65 3.03
CA PRO A 487 -0.85 -35.16 3.47
C PRO A 487 -0.38 -34.56 4.81
N ILE A 488 -1.17 -33.65 5.41
CA ILE A 488 -0.75 -32.88 6.60
C ILE A 488 -1.64 -33.10 7.83
N LEU A 489 -2.85 -33.63 7.67
CA LEU A 489 -3.80 -33.96 8.74
C LEU A 489 -4.68 -35.12 8.30
N SER A 490 -5.11 -35.95 9.24
CA SER A 490 -6.15 -36.97 9.03
C SER A 490 -7.52 -36.35 8.72
N ARG A 491 -8.42 -37.16 8.16
CA ARG A 491 -9.83 -36.79 7.94
C ARG A 491 -10.48 -36.32 9.25
N GLU A 492 -10.29 -37.09 10.32
CA GLU A 492 -10.87 -36.86 11.63
C GLU A 492 -10.43 -35.50 12.19
N SER A 493 -9.14 -35.18 12.09
CA SER A 493 -8.62 -33.87 12.52
C SER A 493 -9.11 -32.72 11.64
N ILE A 494 -9.31 -32.93 10.34
CA ILE A 494 -9.86 -31.90 9.44
C ILE A 494 -11.32 -31.62 9.80
N GLU A 495 -12.12 -32.66 10.02
CA GLU A 495 -13.51 -32.52 10.45
C GLU A 495 -13.60 -31.81 11.79
N PHE A 496 -12.73 -32.17 12.73
CA PHE A 496 -12.64 -31.52 14.03
C PHE A 496 -12.13 -30.07 13.97
N MET A 497 -11.16 -29.76 13.10
CA MET A 497 -10.68 -28.40 12.86
C MET A 497 -11.81 -27.45 12.45
N TYR A 498 -12.82 -27.96 11.73
CA TYR A 498 -13.98 -27.19 11.28
C TYR A 498 -15.22 -27.33 12.17
N ALA A 499 -15.18 -28.20 13.18
CA ALA A 499 -16.29 -28.42 14.08
C ALA A 499 -16.67 -27.13 14.82
N ARG A 500 -17.97 -26.94 15.02
CA ARG A 500 -18.49 -25.83 15.83
C ARG A 500 -18.06 -26.06 17.28
N PRO A 501 -17.40 -25.09 17.93
CA PRO A 501 -17.07 -25.21 19.35
C PRO A 501 -18.31 -25.42 20.21
N GLU A 502 -18.17 -26.16 21.31
CA GLU A 502 -19.19 -26.22 22.34
C GLU A 502 -19.41 -24.82 22.94
N GLU A 503 -20.66 -24.37 22.99
CA GLU A 503 -21.05 -23.08 23.55
C GLU A 503 -20.87 -23.12 25.09
N ALA A 504 -20.06 -22.22 25.65
CA ALA A 504 -20.15 -21.95 27.09
C ALA A 504 -21.48 -21.24 27.38
N SER A 505 -22.07 -21.51 28.54
CA SER A 505 -23.38 -21.00 28.95
C SER A 505 -23.44 -19.46 28.91
N GLY A 506 -23.96 -18.87 27.84
CA GLY A 506 -24.11 -17.42 27.74
C GLY A 506 -24.34 -16.92 26.31
N LYS A 507 -25.50 -16.29 26.11
CA LYS A 507 -26.02 -15.64 24.87
C LYS A 507 -25.05 -15.55 23.68
N ARG A 508 -25.46 -16.16 22.56
CA ARG A 508 -24.94 -15.93 21.20
C ARG A 508 -24.58 -14.45 21.00
N PRO A 509 -23.32 -14.09 20.73
CA PRO A 509 -23.02 -12.84 20.05
C PRO A 509 -23.67 -12.95 18.68
N LYS A 510 -24.80 -12.27 18.44
CA LYS A 510 -25.38 -12.16 17.09
C LYS A 510 -24.43 -11.33 16.24
N PRO A 511 -23.76 -11.89 15.23
CA PRO A 511 -22.99 -11.07 14.31
C PRO A 511 -23.96 -10.38 13.35
N GLN A 512 -23.60 -9.18 12.88
CA GLN A 512 -24.24 -8.61 11.70
C GLN A 512 -23.89 -9.47 10.48
N GLY A 513 -24.88 -10.16 9.91
CA GLY A 513 -24.76 -10.90 8.65
C GLY A 513 -24.53 -12.41 8.78
N GLY A 514 -25.61 -13.18 8.80
CA GLY A 514 -25.62 -14.65 8.61
C GLY A 514 -25.18 -15.50 9.82
N ASP A 515 -25.42 -16.82 9.74
CA ASP A 515 -24.94 -17.80 10.72
C ASP A 515 -23.47 -18.15 10.43
N TRP A 516 -22.57 -17.76 11.33
CA TRP A 516 -21.15 -18.12 11.27
C TRP A 516 -20.57 -18.37 12.67
N TYR A 517 -19.47 -19.13 12.73
CA TYR A 517 -18.70 -19.38 13.95
C TYR A 517 -17.20 -19.52 13.65
N TYR A 518 -16.36 -19.30 14.66
CA TYR A 518 -14.92 -19.56 14.57
C TYR A 518 -14.60 -20.93 15.18
N SER A 519 -13.76 -21.73 14.53
CA SER A 519 -13.31 -23.05 15.00
C SER A 519 -11.80 -23.03 15.28
N LEU A 520 -11.04 -24.07 14.92
CA LEU A 520 -9.60 -24.11 15.13
C LEU A 520 -8.90 -23.42 13.95
N GLY A 521 -8.71 -22.11 14.05
CA GLY A 521 -8.02 -21.30 13.05
C GLY A 521 -8.85 -20.86 11.84
N TRP A 522 -10.15 -21.21 11.78
CA TRP A 522 -11.02 -20.91 10.65
C TRP A 522 -12.31 -20.23 11.06
N SER A 523 -12.79 -19.29 10.23
CA SER A 523 -14.19 -18.85 10.27
C SER A 523 -15.03 -19.73 9.36
N ASN A 524 -16.23 -20.10 9.80
CA ASN A 524 -17.15 -21.03 9.13
C ASN A 524 -18.53 -20.36 8.98
N ARG A 525 -19.09 -20.30 7.78
CA ARG A 525 -20.35 -19.59 7.41
C ARG A 525 -21.25 -20.62 6.78
N VAL A 526 -22.39 -20.83 7.42
CA VAL A 526 -23.43 -21.71 6.92
C VAL A 526 -24.09 -21.01 5.74
N VAL A 527 -24.05 -21.63 4.56
CA VAL A 527 -24.65 -21.11 3.32
C VAL A 527 -25.79 -21.99 2.80
N GLY A 528 -26.14 -23.03 3.55
CA GLY A 528 -27.31 -23.89 3.34
C GLY A 528 -27.19 -25.19 4.16
N PRO A 529 -28.20 -26.07 4.07
CA PRO A 529 -28.11 -27.42 4.65
C PRO A 529 -26.86 -28.12 4.12
N ASP A 530 -25.99 -28.58 5.03
CA ASP A 530 -24.71 -29.24 4.75
C ASP A 530 -23.73 -28.47 3.85
N ARG A 531 -23.98 -27.17 3.62
CA ARG A 531 -23.13 -26.30 2.80
C ARG A 531 -22.48 -25.25 3.67
N MET A 532 -21.16 -25.34 3.77
CA MET A 532 -20.34 -24.48 4.60
C MET A 532 -19.20 -23.88 3.79
N ASN A 533 -19.05 -22.56 3.85
CA ASN A 533 -17.84 -21.90 3.39
C ASN A 533 -16.91 -21.70 4.60
N ARG A 534 -15.61 -21.87 4.41
CA ARG A 534 -14.57 -21.61 5.42
C ARG A 534 -13.67 -20.51 4.90
N TRP A 535 -13.31 -19.54 5.72
CA TRP A 535 -12.39 -18.48 5.29
C TRP A 535 -11.56 -17.96 6.44
N HIS A 536 -10.51 -17.24 6.06
CA HIS A 536 -9.80 -16.34 6.96
C HIS A 536 -9.42 -15.08 6.18
N THR A 537 -9.50 -13.92 6.84
CA THR A 537 -8.98 -12.67 6.28
C THR A 537 -7.68 -12.28 6.96
N GLY A 538 -6.90 -11.44 6.30
CA GLY A 538 -5.73 -10.80 6.89
C GLY A 538 -5.76 -9.30 6.61
N SER A 539 -5.28 -8.53 7.58
CA SER A 539 -5.10 -7.09 7.45
C SER A 539 -3.95 -6.64 8.34
N LEU A 540 -2.98 -5.99 7.73
CA LEU A 540 -1.90 -5.26 8.40
C LEU A 540 -1.70 -3.94 7.66
N PRO A 541 -1.06 -2.92 8.27
CA PRO A 541 -0.70 -1.70 7.54
C PRO A 541 -0.09 -2.00 6.17
N GLY A 542 -0.80 -1.60 5.12
CA GLY A 542 -0.38 -1.77 3.72
C GLY A 542 -0.71 -3.11 3.06
N THR A 543 -1.43 -4.04 3.71
CA THR A 543 -1.88 -5.29 3.08
C THR A 543 -3.29 -5.67 3.51
N ALA A 544 -4.07 -6.22 2.58
CA ALA A 544 -5.35 -6.86 2.85
C ALA A 544 -5.40 -8.19 2.09
N THR A 545 -5.84 -9.24 2.76
CA THR A 545 -5.82 -10.60 2.20
C THR A 545 -7.08 -11.36 2.57
N ILE A 546 -7.45 -12.31 1.72
CA ILE A 546 -8.56 -13.22 1.98
C ILE A 546 -8.28 -14.59 1.35
N LEU A 547 -8.59 -15.64 2.10
CA LEU A 547 -8.57 -17.02 1.65
C LEU A 547 -9.95 -17.61 1.95
N ILE A 548 -10.61 -18.17 0.93
CA ILE A 548 -11.93 -18.77 1.02
C ILE A 548 -11.88 -20.19 0.49
N ARG A 549 -12.44 -21.14 1.23
CA ARG A 549 -12.81 -22.48 0.80
C ARG A 549 -14.32 -22.57 0.71
N ARG A 550 -14.87 -22.73 -0.50
CA ARG A 550 -16.32 -22.86 -0.67
C ARG A 550 -16.79 -24.29 -0.50
N HIS A 551 -18.06 -24.43 -0.15
CA HIS A 551 -18.76 -25.70 -0.06
C HIS A 551 -18.75 -26.53 -1.36
N ASP A 552 -18.54 -25.92 -2.52
CA ASP A 552 -18.52 -26.57 -3.84
C ASP A 552 -17.12 -26.99 -4.30
N GLY A 553 -16.15 -27.07 -3.36
CA GLY A 553 -14.76 -27.48 -3.64
C GLY A 553 -13.96 -26.44 -4.43
N ARG A 554 -14.43 -25.20 -4.49
CA ARG A 554 -13.72 -24.07 -5.12
C ARG A 554 -13.08 -23.20 -4.06
N ASN A 555 -11.81 -22.88 -4.25
CA ASN A 555 -11.08 -22.03 -3.32
C ASN A 555 -10.59 -20.76 -3.99
N PHE A 556 -10.55 -19.66 -3.23
CA PHE A 556 -10.08 -18.36 -3.70
C PHE A 556 -9.03 -17.81 -2.76
N VAL A 557 -7.97 -17.25 -3.33
CA VAL A 557 -6.98 -16.48 -2.58
C VAL A 557 -6.76 -15.15 -3.27
N ALA A 558 -7.03 -14.05 -2.59
CA ALA A 558 -6.73 -12.71 -3.08
C ALA A 558 -5.84 -11.97 -2.10
N LEU A 559 -4.71 -11.45 -2.59
CA LEU A 559 -3.68 -10.76 -1.81
C LEU A 559 -3.44 -9.36 -2.38
N LEU A 560 -3.58 -8.32 -1.57
CA LEU A 560 -3.51 -6.92 -1.99
C LEU A 560 -2.37 -6.22 -1.25
N ASN A 561 -1.59 -5.40 -1.96
CA ASN A 561 -0.51 -4.60 -1.37
C ASN A 561 -0.96 -3.20 -0.92
N ALA A 562 -2.24 -3.09 -0.58
CA ALA A 562 -2.84 -1.97 0.12
C ALA A 562 -4.01 -2.49 0.96
N ARG A 563 -4.33 -1.79 2.06
CA ARG A 563 -5.47 -2.13 2.93
C ARG A 563 -6.59 -1.11 2.95
N VAL A 564 -6.30 0.12 2.54
CA VAL A 564 -7.25 1.23 2.60
C VAL A 564 -7.90 1.44 1.25
N SER A 565 -9.13 1.93 1.29
CA SER A 565 -9.84 2.42 0.12
C SER A 565 -10.07 3.92 0.27
N PRO A 566 -9.99 4.72 -0.80
CA PRO A 566 -10.50 6.08 -0.83
C PRO A 566 -12.05 6.14 -0.92
N SER A 567 -12.71 5.02 -1.21
CA SER A 567 -14.18 4.88 -1.13
C SER A 567 -14.62 4.57 0.31
N GLU A 568 -15.80 5.02 0.71
CA GLU A 568 -16.40 4.69 2.02
C GLU A 568 -16.69 3.18 2.19
N ASP A 569 -16.76 2.41 1.10
CA ASP A 569 -16.92 0.96 1.13
C ASP A 569 -15.66 0.21 1.58
N SER A 570 -15.85 -0.79 2.45
CA SER A 570 -14.81 -1.69 2.95
C SER A 570 -14.22 -2.57 1.83
N LEU A 571 -12.97 -2.27 1.43
CA LEU A 571 -12.20 -3.05 0.43
C LEU A 571 -12.30 -4.57 0.67
N ARG A 572 -12.12 -5.04 1.90
CA ARG A 572 -12.18 -6.47 2.23
C ARG A 572 -13.58 -7.06 2.04
N SER A 573 -14.61 -6.33 2.43
CA SER A 573 -16.00 -6.80 2.29
C SER A 573 -16.39 -6.94 0.83
N ASP A 574 -15.94 -6.01 -0.01
CA ASP A 574 -16.18 -6.04 -1.45
C ASP A 574 -15.46 -7.22 -2.11
N VAL A 575 -14.18 -7.47 -1.77
CA VAL A 575 -13.43 -8.62 -2.31
C VAL A 575 -14.17 -9.94 -2.04
N ASP A 576 -14.64 -10.19 -0.81
CA ASP A 576 -15.36 -11.44 -0.44
C ASP A 576 -16.57 -11.67 -1.36
N GLN A 577 -17.49 -10.71 -1.40
CA GLN A 577 -18.72 -10.82 -2.19
C GLN A 577 -18.44 -10.92 -3.70
N LEU A 578 -17.44 -10.20 -4.19
CA LEU A 578 -17.11 -10.15 -5.60
C LEU A 578 -16.45 -11.45 -6.08
N LEU A 579 -15.63 -12.11 -5.26
CA LEU A 579 -15.07 -13.44 -5.59
C LEU A 579 -16.17 -14.48 -5.76
N HIS A 580 -17.16 -14.50 -4.86
CA HIS A 580 -18.31 -15.39 -4.99
C HIS A 580 -19.12 -15.13 -6.27
N ARG A 581 -19.38 -13.86 -6.60
CA ARG A 581 -20.08 -13.46 -7.83
C ARG A 581 -19.30 -13.86 -9.10
N ALA A 582 -18.00 -13.60 -9.13
CA ALA A 582 -17.15 -13.95 -10.25
C ALA A 582 -17.16 -15.46 -10.51
N ALA A 583 -17.04 -16.27 -9.46
CA ALA A 583 -17.09 -17.73 -9.56
C ALA A 583 -18.46 -18.24 -10.06
N ASN A 584 -19.57 -17.68 -9.55
CA ASN A 584 -20.91 -18.08 -9.97
C ASN A 584 -21.22 -17.71 -11.44
N ALA A 585 -20.47 -16.77 -12.02
CA ALA A 585 -20.58 -16.38 -13.42
C ALA A 585 -19.74 -17.24 -14.38
N VAL A 586 -18.87 -18.13 -13.87
CA VAL A 586 -18.12 -19.08 -14.70
C VAL A 586 -19.05 -20.21 -15.13
N GLN A 587 -19.31 -20.31 -16.45
CA GLN A 587 -20.21 -21.32 -17.03
C GLN A 587 -19.51 -22.66 -17.28
N ASP A 588 -18.26 -22.63 -17.73
CA ASP A 588 -17.44 -23.80 -18.03
C ASP A 588 -16.13 -23.69 -17.25
N TRP A 589 -15.93 -24.55 -16.26
CA TRP A 589 -14.74 -24.52 -15.42
C TRP A 589 -13.58 -25.27 -16.10
N PRO A 590 -12.36 -24.70 -16.10
CA PRO A 590 -11.22 -25.39 -16.68
C PRO A 590 -10.92 -26.72 -16.00
N THR A 591 -10.53 -27.73 -16.78
CA THR A 591 -10.23 -29.09 -16.27
C THR A 591 -8.73 -29.35 -16.06
N HIS A 592 -7.87 -28.45 -16.55
CA HIS A 592 -6.42 -28.52 -16.39
C HIS A 592 -5.99 -28.19 -14.96
N ASN A 593 -4.75 -28.55 -14.62
CA ASN A 593 -4.14 -28.22 -13.34
C ASN A 593 -2.85 -27.41 -13.55
N LEU A 594 -2.93 -26.11 -13.32
CA LEU A 594 -1.78 -25.19 -13.47
C LEU A 594 -0.73 -25.38 -12.36
N PHE A 595 -0.97 -26.18 -11.32
CA PHE A 595 0.10 -26.49 -10.37
C PHE A 595 1.25 -27.23 -11.04
N ASP A 596 0.96 -28.05 -12.06
CA ASP A 596 1.96 -28.86 -12.76
C ASP A 596 2.87 -27.99 -13.65
N GLU A 597 2.32 -26.90 -14.20
CA GLU A 597 3.07 -25.90 -14.98
C GLU A 597 3.98 -25.03 -14.10
N LEU A 598 3.65 -24.91 -12.82
CA LEU A 598 4.39 -24.13 -11.82
C LEU A 598 5.33 -24.99 -10.97
N ALA A 599 5.36 -26.30 -11.19
CA ALA A 599 6.35 -27.17 -10.60
C ALA A 599 7.71 -26.92 -11.29
N GLU A 600 8.74 -26.60 -10.52
CA GLU A 600 10.12 -26.58 -11.03
C GLU A 600 10.40 -27.90 -11.77
N PRO A 601 11.05 -27.87 -12.95
CA PRO A 601 11.44 -29.12 -13.62
C PRO A 601 12.26 -29.96 -12.63
N LYS A 602 11.93 -31.25 -12.51
CA LYS A 602 12.73 -32.22 -11.75
C LYS A 602 14.14 -32.30 -12.37
N SER A 603 15.02 -31.41 -11.95
CA SER A 603 16.38 -31.24 -12.46
C SER A 603 17.32 -30.96 -11.30
N ALA A 604 18.06 -32.00 -10.94
CA ALA A 604 19.23 -32.07 -10.05
C ALA A 604 19.04 -31.52 -8.62
N ALA A 605 19.22 -32.41 -7.65
CA ALA A 605 19.44 -32.08 -6.25
C ALA A 605 20.47 -30.94 -6.12
N ALA A 606 19.99 -29.73 -5.83
CA ALA A 606 20.83 -28.67 -5.30
C ALA A 606 21.16 -29.06 -3.85
N ALA A 607 22.45 -29.26 -3.60
CA ALA A 607 22.98 -29.53 -2.27
C ALA A 607 22.48 -28.47 -1.27
N ASP A 608 22.09 -28.97 -0.10
CA ASP A 608 21.62 -28.21 1.05
C ASP A 608 22.70 -27.21 1.50
N PRO A 609 22.40 -25.92 1.79
CA PRO A 609 23.39 -24.98 2.31
C PRO A 609 23.82 -25.27 3.76
N ALA A 610 23.42 -26.39 4.34
CA ALA A 610 23.71 -26.78 5.72
C ALA A 610 25.12 -27.36 5.95
N ASP A 611 25.91 -27.61 4.90
CA ASP A 611 27.26 -28.21 4.99
C ASP A 611 28.42 -27.20 4.82
N ALA A 612 28.30 -26.01 5.40
CA ALA A 612 29.48 -25.15 5.60
C ALA A 612 30.14 -25.53 6.95
N PRO A 613 31.39 -26.05 6.96
CA PRO A 613 32.02 -26.49 8.19
C PRO A 613 32.30 -25.30 9.11
N VAL A 614 31.89 -25.46 10.36
CA VAL A 614 32.23 -24.59 11.48
C VAL A 614 33.75 -24.55 11.61
N VAL A 615 34.35 -23.38 11.36
CA VAL A 615 35.73 -23.12 11.73
C VAL A 615 35.72 -22.53 13.14
N ALA A 616 36.21 -23.32 14.09
CA ALA A 616 36.63 -22.92 15.43
C ALA A 616 38.17 -23.09 15.51
N PRO A 617 38.88 -22.44 16.46
CA PRO A 617 38.41 -21.73 17.64
C PRO A 617 38.45 -20.20 17.57
#